data_AF-A0A523N8Y1-F1
#
_entry.id   AF-A0A523N8Y1-F1
#
_cell.length_a   1.000
_cell.length_b   1.000
_cell.length_c   1.000
_cell.angle_alpha   90.00
_cell.angle_beta   90.00
_cell.angle_gamma   90.00
#
_symmetry.space_group_name_H-M   'P 1'
#
loop_
_entity.id
_entity.type
_entity.pdbx_description
1 polymer ?
#
loop_
_entity_poly.entity_id
_entity_poly.type
_entity_poly.pdbx_seq_one_letter_code
_entity_poly.pdbx_strand_id
1 'polypeptide(L)'
;MIFLTINWLPMFKYSSLPILSIIFIFFSINSLAQVDQQKIDAEFSRAVELYNVMEFNSALSGFEKIINEYDLNSKTTAAYFFTIKIQIEKKEYKGAWKLITEFLENFPSSKYTDEIRILFVKLNLDNYEYYNALKEITFLIERTKSILYRLDAKDIGEKVANNYLNSLDLKKLSDSFTSDKVKPYLLLLLAKSYFKERETENALVTLSQILQIYPSSEESAEAKNLYDNPILPIEEFYDKSYIAVLLPLQKDENNYPTSVAADEILKGIKFAVAEFNEDRDDKIGIIIRDTKNNEDEISEIRNELGNNSSVKAILGPIFSNEVRVTINTFNGTSLPIISPTATDNDLTSVSEDFFQANPPLVVRGKVMAQYVFFVENKKNMAVLFSTDGYSPLIAASFIEEFEKLGGTIIVQESYKSNSFALSEPISRIIAVDTLLAAPDTLQGIYIPLADKVDATAILSQMGQDSLYLPIFGNQDWFSARGF
;
A
#
# COMPACT_ATOMS: atom_id res chain seq x y z
N MET A 1 -50.71 17.77 -54.50
CA MET A 1 -52.00 17.24 -54.97
C MET A 1 -51.76 15.77 -55.34
N ILE A 2 -52.10 14.77 -54.51
CA ILE A 2 -53.44 14.18 -54.33
C ILE A 2 -53.94 13.68 -55.70
N PHE A 3 -54.24 12.40 -55.99
CA PHE A 3 -54.44 11.17 -55.20
C PHE A 3 -55.00 10.06 -56.15
N LEU A 4 -55.00 8.80 -55.69
CA LEU A 4 -55.96 7.69 -55.98
C LEU A 4 -55.74 6.86 -57.28
N THR A 5 -55.94 5.53 -57.33
CA THR A 5 -56.67 4.60 -56.45
C THR A 5 -56.24 3.14 -56.69
N ILE A 6 -56.36 2.36 -55.60
CA ILE A 6 -56.31 0.90 -55.42
C ILE A 6 -57.39 0.20 -56.31
N ASN A 7 -57.28 -1.05 -56.80
CA ASN A 7 -57.62 -2.28 -56.04
C ASN A 7 -57.54 -3.63 -56.84
N TRP A 8 -57.38 -4.72 -56.07
CA TRP A 8 -57.70 -6.17 -56.30
C TRP A 8 -56.63 -7.22 -56.68
N LEU A 9 -56.42 -8.14 -55.72
CA LEU A 9 -55.77 -9.47 -55.75
C LEU A 9 -56.65 -10.54 -56.45
N PRO A 10 -56.07 -11.74 -56.72
CA PRO A 10 -56.60 -12.94 -56.06
C PRO A 10 -55.56 -13.84 -55.40
N MET A 11 -56.03 -14.57 -54.39
CA MET A 11 -55.35 -15.49 -53.49
C MET A 11 -54.79 -16.75 -54.19
N PHE A 12 -53.57 -17.15 -53.81
CA PHE A 12 -53.15 -18.56 -53.74
C PHE A 12 -52.57 -18.87 -52.36
N LYS A 13 -53.07 -19.98 -51.78
CA LYS A 13 -52.74 -20.50 -50.45
C LYS A 13 -51.28 -20.96 -50.38
N TYR A 14 -50.47 -20.35 -49.51
CA TYR A 14 -49.28 -20.96 -48.93
C TYR A 14 -49.40 -20.94 -47.41
N SER A 15 -49.16 -22.09 -46.82
CA SER A 15 -49.16 -22.37 -45.39
C SER A 15 -48.23 -21.41 -44.62
N SER A 16 -48.84 -20.54 -43.82
CA SER A 16 -48.19 -19.62 -42.91
C SER A 16 -47.87 -20.29 -41.57
N LEU A 17 -46.60 -20.63 -41.34
CA LEU A 17 -45.80 -20.40 -40.12
C LEU A 17 -44.50 -21.27 -40.17
N PRO A 18 -43.34 -20.81 -39.65
CA PRO A 18 -43.18 -19.57 -38.90
C PRO A 18 -41.85 -18.80 -39.11
N ILE A 19 -41.94 -17.57 -39.65
CA ILE A 19 -40.94 -16.51 -39.40
C ILE A 19 -41.07 -15.98 -37.96
N LEU A 20 -42.25 -16.14 -37.33
CA LEU A 20 -42.48 -15.78 -35.92
C LEU A 20 -41.69 -16.65 -34.94
N SER A 21 -41.47 -17.94 -35.22
CA SER A 21 -40.74 -18.84 -34.33
C SER A 21 -39.26 -18.54 -34.34
N ILE A 22 -38.69 -18.09 -35.47
CA ILE A 22 -37.28 -17.68 -35.52
C ILE A 22 -37.09 -16.40 -34.69
N ILE A 23 -38.00 -15.43 -34.79
CA ILE A 23 -37.94 -14.20 -33.98
C ILE A 23 -38.18 -14.51 -32.49
N PHE A 24 -39.13 -15.38 -32.13
CA PHE A 24 -39.33 -15.80 -30.75
C PHE A 24 -38.15 -16.61 -30.21
N ILE A 25 -37.52 -17.47 -31.00
CA ILE A 25 -36.31 -18.20 -30.60
C ILE A 25 -35.15 -17.22 -30.36
N PHE A 26 -34.93 -16.23 -31.24
CA PHE A 26 -33.91 -15.20 -31.01
C PHE A 26 -34.23 -14.29 -29.81
N PHE A 27 -35.50 -13.95 -29.56
CA PHE A 27 -35.90 -13.15 -28.39
C PHE A 27 -35.79 -13.96 -27.08
N SER A 28 -36.11 -15.26 -27.13
CA SER A 28 -36.02 -16.17 -25.98
C SER A 28 -34.57 -16.50 -25.63
N ILE A 29 -33.69 -16.66 -26.62
CA ILE A 29 -32.25 -16.88 -26.40
C ILE A 29 -31.60 -15.62 -25.81
N ASN A 30 -31.96 -14.43 -26.31
CA ASN A 30 -31.45 -13.17 -25.75
C ASN A 30 -31.98 -12.91 -24.33
N SER A 31 -33.25 -13.22 -24.04
CA SER A 31 -33.79 -13.06 -22.68
C SER A 31 -33.18 -14.05 -21.69
N LEU A 32 -32.93 -15.30 -22.10
CA LEU A 32 -32.26 -16.31 -21.27
C LEU A 32 -30.81 -15.91 -20.98
N ALA A 33 -30.05 -15.52 -22.02
CA ALA A 33 -28.67 -15.06 -21.88
C ALA A 33 -28.55 -13.79 -21.02
N GLN A 34 -29.52 -12.88 -21.09
CA GLN A 34 -29.56 -11.68 -20.26
C GLN A 34 -29.85 -12.01 -18.79
N VAL A 35 -30.74 -12.96 -18.52
CA VAL A 35 -31.04 -13.44 -17.15
C VAL A 35 -29.83 -14.16 -16.56
N ASP A 36 -29.11 -14.96 -17.34
CA ASP A 36 -27.91 -15.64 -16.85
C ASP A 36 -26.74 -14.67 -16.64
N GLN A 37 -26.56 -13.66 -17.49
CA GLN A 37 -25.57 -12.60 -17.26
C GLN A 37 -25.87 -11.80 -15.98
N GLN A 38 -27.14 -11.51 -15.68
CA GLN A 38 -27.51 -10.82 -14.44
C GLN A 38 -27.17 -11.63 -13.18
N LYS A 39 -27.33 -12.96 -13.23
CA LYS A 39 -26.91 -13.86 -12.13
C LYS A 39 -25.39 -13.86 -11.98
N ILE A 40 -24.64 -13.95 -13.09
CA ILE A 40 -23.17 -13.90 -13.08
C ILE A 40 -22.68 -12.57 -12.48
N ASP A 41 -23.30 -11.45 -12.85
CA ASP A 41 -22.94 -10.13 -12.33
C ASP A 41 -23.20 -10.01 -10.83
N ALA A 42 -24.32 -10.56 -10.34
CA ALA A 42 -24.64 -10.61 -8.92
C ALA A 42 -23.65 -11.50 -8.14
N GLU A 43 -23.32 -12.68 -8.67
CA GLU A 43 -22.34 -13.58 -8.06
C GLU A 43 -20.95 -12.93 -8.00
N PHE A 44 -20.53 -12.29 -9.09
CA PHE A 44 -19.25 -11.58 -9.16
C PHE A 44 -19.20 -10.44 -8.14
N SER A 45 -20.26 -9.63 -8.06
CA SER A 45 -20.31 -8.50 -7.13
C SER A 45 -20.24 -8.97 -5.68
N ARG A 46 -20.96 -10.04 -5.32
CA ARG A 46 -20.89 -10.66 -4.01
C ARG A 46 -19.48 -11.20 -3.69
N ALA A 47 -18.83 -11.85 -4.65
CA ALA A 47 -17.48 -12.36 -4.48
C ALA A 47 -16.46 -11.21 -4.25
N VAL A 48 -16.63 -10.07 -4.93
CA VAL A 48 -15.83 -8.87 -4.70
C VAL A 48 -16.09 -8.25 -3.32
N GLU A 49 -17.33 -8.17 -2.86
CA GLU A 49 -17.65 -7.71 -1.50
C GLU A 49 -16.96 -8.57 -0.44
N LEU A 50 -17.02 -9.89 -0.59
CA LEU A 50 -16.35 -10.85 0.30
C LEU A 50 -14.82 -10.69 0.26
N TYR A 51 -14.25 -10.47 -0.93
CA TYR A 51 -12.82 -10.19 -1.08
C TYR A 51 -12.41 -8.93 -0.32
N ASN A 52 -13.22 -7.85 -0.40
CA ASN A 52 -12.91 -6.57 0.25
C ASN A 52 -12.95 -6.64 1.79
N VAL A 53 -13.73 -7.57 2.37
CA VAL A 53 -13.76 -7.82 3.82
C VAL A 53 -12.80 -8.95 4.25
N MET A 54 -11.89 -9.37 3.36
CA MET A 54 -10.87 -10.41 3.59
C MET A 54 -11.42 -11.83 3.84
N GLU A 55 -12.68 -12.10 3.46
CA GLU A 55 -13.31 -13.42 3.52
C GLU A 55 -12.90 -14.28 2.31
N PHE A 56 -11.60 -14.58 2.20
CA PHE A 56 -10.99 -15.14 0.98
C PHE A 56 -11.54 -16.49 0.54
N ASN A 57 -11.93 -17.38 1.47
CA ASN A 57 -12.46 -18.70 1.11
C ASN A 57 -13.81 -18.57 0.39
N SER A 58 -14.69 -17.70 0.89
CA SER A 58 -16.01 -17.46 0.32
C SER A 58 -15.90 -16.68 -1.01
N ALA A 59 -15.01 -15.69 -1.07
CA ALA A 59 -14.72 -14.96 -2.29
C ALA A 59 -14.18 -15.90 -3.40
N LEU A 60 -13.22 -16.76 -3.06
CA LEU A 60 -12.63 -17.72 -3.98
C LEU A 60 -13.69 -18.66 -4.55
N SER A 61 -14.58 -19.20 -3.71
CA SER A 61 -15.69 -20.05 -4.17
C SER A 61 -16.59 -19.33 -5.19
N GLY A 62 -16.90 -18.06 -4.98
CA GLY A 62 -17.71 -17.26 -5.92
C GLY A 62 -17.01 -17.04 -7.27
N PHE A 63 -15.72 -16.72 -7.26
CA PHE A 63 -14.96 -16.53 -8.50
C PHE A 63 -14.74 -17.86 -9.26
N GLU A 64 -14.40 -18.94 -8.56
CA GLU A 64 -14.23 -20.27 -9.16
C GLU A 64 -15.53 -20.77 -9.80
N LYS A 65 -16.68 -20.47 -9.20
CA LYS A 65 -17.98 -20.78 -9.79
C LYS A 65 -18.17 -20.08 -11.14
N ILE A 66 -17.79 -18.80 -11.24
CA ILE A 66 -17.85 -18.03 -12.50
C ILE A 66 -16.93 -18.63 -13.57
N ILE A 67 -15.79 -19.17 -13.18
CA ILE A 67 -14.81 -19.78 -14.08
C ILE A 67 -15.27 -21.18 -14.54
N ASN A 68 -15.80 -21.99 -13.63
CA ASN A 68 -15.99 -23.43 -13.85
C ASN A 68 -17.41 -23.83 -14.25
N GLU A 69 -18.44 -23.06 -13.84
CA GLU A 69 -19.85 -23.45 -14.03
C GLU A 69 -20.55 -22.67 -15.15
N TYR A 70 -19.98 -21.57 -15.62
CA TYR A 70 -20.58 -20.72 -16.67
C TYR A 70 -19.71 -20.73 -17.93
N ASP A 71 -20.38 -20.62 -19.09
CA ASP A 71 -19.69 -20.34 -20.36
C ASP A 71 -18.91 -19.01 -20.29
N LEU A 72 -17.93 -18.86 -21.19
CA LEU A 72 -17.13 -17.63 -21.29
C LEU A 72 -18.03 -16.39 -21.36
N ASN A 73 -17.83 -15.48 -20.41
CA ASN A 73 -18.70 -14.34 -20.19
C ASN A 73 -17.89 -13.09 -19.84
N SER A 74 -18.60 -11.97 -19.66
CA SER A 74 -17.97 -10.66 -19.42
C SER A 74 -17.13 -10.58 -18.14
N LYS A 75 -17.33 -11.51 -17.18
CA LYS A 75 -16.66 -11.56 -15.88
C LYS A 75 -15.58 -12.62 -15.78
N THR A 76 -15.48 -13.55 -16.74
CA THR A 76 -14.54 -14.68 -16.68
C THR A 76 -13.11 -14.22 -16.42
N THR A 77 -12.57 -13.30 -17.23
CA THR A 77 -11.17 -12.86 -17.09
C THR A 77 -10.92 -12.09 -15.79
N ALA A 78 -11.91 -11.35 -15.28
CA ALA A 78 -11.81 -10.70 -13.98
C ALA A 78 -11.86 -11.72 -12.82
N ALA A 79 -12.69 -12.76 -12.94
CA ALA A 79 -12.76 -13.84 -11.95
C ALA A 79 -11.43 -14.61 -11.87
N TYR A 80 -10.80 -14.90 -13.01
CA TYR A 80 -9.43 -15.45 -13.05
C TYR A 80 -8.46 -14.57 -12.29
N PHE A 81 -8.46 -13.26 -12.57
CA PHE A 81 -7.58 -12.30 -11.90
C PHE A 81 -7.72 -12.33 -10.38
N PHE A 82 -8.95 -12.26 -9.85
CA PHE A 82 -9.17 -12.32 -8.39
C PHE A 82 -8.80 -13.69 -7.81
N THR A 83 -9.13 -14.78 -8.50
CA THR A 83 -8.79 -16.16 -8.06
C THR A 83 -7.28 -16.32 -7.92
N ILE A 84 -6.51 -15.86 -8.91
CA ILE A 84 -5.03 -15.89 -8.89
C ILE A 84 -4.48 -15.05 -7.74
N LYS A 85 -4.99 -13.83 -7.54
CA LYS A 85 -4.57 -12.97 -6.41
C LYS A 85 -4.79 -13.66 -5.07
N ILE A 86 -6.00 -14.19 -4.84
CA ILE A 86 -6.32 -14.88 -3.59
C ILE A 86 -5.42 -16.10 -3.38
N GLN A 87 -5.16 -16.89 -4.43
CA GLN A 87 -4.29 -18.07 -4.31
C GLN A 87 -2.84 -17.69 -3.99
N ILE A 88 -2.30 -16.62 -4.58
CA ILE A 88 -0.96 -16.11 -4.23
C ILE A 88 -0.93 -15.64 -2.77
N GLU A 89 -1.91 -14.87 -2.31
CA GLU A 89 -1.98 -14.40 -0.91
C GLU A 89 -2.11 -15.57 0.10
N LYS A 90 -2.80 -16.64 -0.28
CA LYS A 90 -2.89 -17.88 0.51
C LYS A 90 -1.66 -18.79 0.39
N LYS A 91 -0.64 -18.40 -0.39
CA LYS A 91 0.57 -19.20 -0.69
C LYS A 91 0.28 -20.53 -1.41
N GLU A 92 -0.83 -20.62 -2.12
CA GLU A 92 -1.24 -21.77 -2.93
C GLU A 92 -0.61 -21.71 -4.34
N TYR A 93 0.73 -21.71 -4.39
CA TYR A 93 1.50 -21.37 -5.60
C TYR A 93 1.23 -22.29 -6.80
N LYS A 94 1.01 -23.58 -6.56
CA LYS A 94 0.74 -24.54 -7.64
C LYS A 94 -0.59 -24.26 -8.35
N GLY A 95 -1.61 -23.88 -7.59
CA GLY A 95 -2.91 -23.49 -8.15
C GLY A 95 -2.78 -22.20 -8.96
N ALA A 96 -2.10 -21.20 -8.39
CA ALA A 96 -1.92 -19.90 -9.02
C ALA A 96 -1.16 -20.04 -10.34
N TRP A 97 -0.07 -20.83 -10.36
CA TRP A 97 0.70 -21.11 -11.57
C TRP A 97 -0.18 -21.67 -12.68
N LYS A 98 -0.97 -22.71 -12.37
CA LYS A 98 -1.86 -23.34 -13.35
C LYS A 98 -2.84 -22.33 -13.95
N LEU A 99 -3.49 -21.54 -13.11
CA LEU A 99 -4.47 -20.54 -13.55
C LEU A 99 -3.83 -19.41 -14.35
N ILE A 100 -2.62 -18.97 -14.00
CA ILE A 100 -1.87 -17.96 -14.76
C ILE A 100 -1.54 -18.49 -16.15
N THR A 101 -1.01 -19.71 -16.26
CA THR A 101 -0.67 -20.32 -17.55
C THR A 101 -1.93 -20.46 -18.42
N GLU A 102 -3.01 -20.99 -17.86
CA GLU A 102 -4.30 -21.12 -18.53
C GLU A 102 -4.83 -19.75 -19.01
N PHE A 103 -4.70 -18.71 -18.18
CA PHE A 103 -5.13 -17.36 -18.54
C PHE A 103 -4.32 -16.78 -19.69
N LEU A 104 -3.00 -16.89 -19.63
CA LEU A 104 -2.10 -16.31 -20.64
C LEU A 104 -2.22 -17.03 -21.99
N GLU A 105 -2.56 -18.32 -21.99
CA GLU A 105 -2.84 -19.10 -23.19
C GLU A 105 -4.20 -18.76 -23.80
N ASN A 106 -5.26 -18.69 -22.99
CA ASN A 106 -6.63 -18.56 -23.49
C ASN A 106 -7.11 -17.11 -23.66
N PHE A 107 -6.55 -16.16 -22.90
CA PHE A 107 -6.97 -14.76 -22.89
C PHE A 107 -5.82 -13.75 -23.08
N PRO A 108 -4.92 -13.94 -24.07
CA PRO A 108 -3.72 -13.10 -24.22
C PRO A 108 -4.03 -11.62 -24.49
N SER A 109 -5.21 -11.31 -25.04
CA SER A 109 -5.67 -9.95 -25.33
C SER A 109 -6.53 -9.32 -24.23
N SER A 110 -6.66 -9.98 -23.08
CA SER A 110 -7.40 -9.45 -21.94
C SER A 110 -6.79 -8.14 -21.43
N LYS A 111 -7.63 -7.24 -20.91
CA LYS A 111 -7.17 -6.03 -20.22
C LYS A 111 -6.38 -6.33 -18.93
N TYR A 112 -6.48 -7.56 -18.41
CA TYR A 112 -5.76 -8.00 -17.21
C TYR A 112 -4.45 -8.74 -17.54
N THR A 113 -4.08 -8.92 -18.82
CA THR A 113 -2.89 -9.70 -19.19
C THR A 113 -1.61 -9.15 -18.58
N ASP A 114 -1.40 -7.83 -18.61
CA ASP A 114 -0.19 -7.21 -18.07
C ASP A 114 -0.08 -7.44 -16.55
N GLU A 115 -1.20 -7.24 -15.84
CA GLU A 115 -1.31 -7.48 -14.40
C GLU A 115 -1.08 -8.96 -14.04
N ILE A 116 -1.65 -9.90 -14.80
CA ILE A 116 -1.42 -11.34 -14.61
C ILE A 116 0.06 -11.70 -14.81
N ARG A 117 0.76 -11.07 -15.77
CA ARG A 117 2.20 -11.27 -15.93
C ARG A 117 2.99 -10.74 -14.74
N ILE A 118 2.62 -9.58 -14.18
CA ILE A 118 3.23 -9.08 -12.95
C ILE A 118 3.02 -10.04 -11.79
N LEU A 119 1.82 -10.60 -11.63
CA LEU A 119 1.57 -11.66 -10.64
C LEU A 119 2.40 -12.91 -10.91
N PHE A 120 2.66 -13.26 -12.17
CA PHE A 120 3.53 -14.37 -12.52
C PHE A 120 5.00 -14.08 -12.17
N VAL A 121 5.47 -12.84 -12.39
CA VAL A 121 6.79 -12.40 -11.94
C VAL A 121 6.88 -12.53 -10.42
N LYS A 122 5.91 -11.98 -9.66
CA LYS A 122 5.84 -12.12 -8.18
C LYS A 122 5.89 -13.59 -7.75
N LEU A 123 5.09 -14.45 -8.38
CA LEU A 123 5.06 -15.88 -8.08
C LEU A 123 6.43 -16.55 -8.29
N ASN A 124 7.15 -16.23 -9.38
CA ASN A 124 8.49 -16.77 -9.62
C ASN A 124 9.50 -16.24 -8.59
N LEU A 125 9.43 -14.95 -8.22
CA LEU A 125 10.31 -14.38 -7.20
C LEU A 125 10.08 -15.01 -5.81
N ASP A 126 8.82 -15.21 -5.42
CA ASP A 126 8.45 -15.88 -4.16
C ASP A 126 8.94 -17.34 -4.12
N ASN A 127 9.12 -17.97 -5.28
CA ASN A 127 9.66 -19.33 -5.43
C ASN A 127 11.17 -19.36 -5.74
N TYR A 128 11.88 -18.23 -5.66
CA TYR A 128 13.32 -18.12 -5.95
C TYR A 128 13.71 -18.49 -7.41
N GLU A 129 12.75 -18.46 -8.33
CA GLU A 129 12.89 -18.80 -9.75
C GLU A 129 13.26 -17.55 -10.58
N TYR A 130 14.38 -16.92 -10.27
CA TYR A 130 14.78 -15.61 -10.80
C TYR A 130 14.93 -15.56 -12.33
N TYR A 131 15.45 -16.63 -12.94
CA TYR A 131 15.57 -16.74 -14.38
C TYR A 131 14.19 -16.68 -15.06
N ASN A 132 13.21 -17.40 -14.49
CA ASN A 132 11.84 -17.43 -15.01
C ASN A 132 11.13 -16.09 -14.75
N ALA A 133 11.39 -15.44 -13.61
CA ALA A 133 10.90 -14.10 -13.34
C ALA A 133 11.38 -13.10 -14.42
N LEU A 134 12.68 -13.08 -14.72
CA LEU A 134 13.21 -12.20 -15.77
C LEU A 134 12.67 -12.57 -17.17
N LYS A 135 12.46 -13.86 -17.44
CA LYS A 135 11.81 -14.30 -18.68
C LYS A 135 10.37 -13.75 -18.79
N GLU A 136 9.57 -13.77 -17.74
CA GLU A 136 8.22 -13.18 -17.78
C GLU A 136 8.25 -11.66 -17.94
N ILE A 137 9.24 -10.98 -17.35
CA ILE A 137 9.50 -9.55 -17.56
C ILE A 137 9.78 -9.25 -19.04
N THR A 138 10.62 -10.05 -19.70
CA THR A 138 10.89 -9.86 -21.13
C THR A 138 9.62 -10.02 -21.99
N PHE A 139 8.75 -10.96 -21.63
CA PHE A 139 7.47 -11.14 -22.30
C PHE A 139 6.49 -10.00 -22.07
N LEU A 140 6.54 -9.36 -20.90
CA LEU A 140 5.75 -8.18 -20.58
C LEU A 140 6.24 -6.96 -21.38
N ILE A 141 7.55 -6.68 -21.37
CA ILE A 141 8.19 -5.59 -22.14
C ILE A 141 7.85 -5.70 -23.63
N GLU A 142 7.88 -6.92 -24.17
CA GLU A 142 7.59 -7.18 -25.58
C GLU A 142 6.15 -6.80 -25.98
N ARG A 143 5.18 -7.17 -25.11
CA ARG A 143 3.75 -7.21 -25.46
C ARG A 143 2.96 -6.02 -24.94
N THR A 144 3.36 -5.41 -23.82
CA THR A 144 2.57 -4.33 -23.23
C THR A 144 2.53 -3.11 -24.16
N LYS A 145 1.38 -2.45 -24.17
CA LYS A 145 1.18 -1.15 -24.84
C LYS A 145 1.33 0.01 -23.87
N SER A 146 1.39 -0.26 -22.57
CA SER A 146 1.54 0.76 -21.52
C SER A 146 3.01 1.09 -21.31
N ILE A 147 3.33 2.38 -21.35
CA ILE A 147 4.67 2.84 -21.00
C ILE A 147 5.01 2.56 -19.54
N LEU A 148 4.04 2.71 -18.62
CA LEU A 148 4.25 2.50 -17.19
C LEU A 148 4.64 1.05 -16.89
N TYR A 149 3.82 0.08 -17.34
CA TYR A 149 4.16 -1.34 -17.18
C TYR A 149 5.51 -1.70 -17.80
N ARG A 150 5.88 -1.08 -18.93
CA ARG A 150 7.18 -1.34 -19.57
C ARG A 150 8.33 -0.82 -18.71
N LEU A 151 8.22 0.39 -18.15
CA LEU A 151 9.24 0.96 -17.27
C LEU A 151 9.36 0.18 -15.97
N ASP A 152 8.24 -0.14 -15.33
CA ASP A 152 8.21 -0.93 -14.10
C ASP A 152 8.81 -2.32 -14.32
N ALA A 153 8.47 -2.98 -15.44
CA ALA A 153 9.04 -4.27 -15.79
C ALA A 153 10.56 -4.20 -15.99
N LYS A 154 11.07 -3.15 -16.64
CA LYS A 154 12.51 -2.95 -16.83
C LYS A 154 13.25 -2.74 -15.51
N ASP A 155 12.71 -1.91 -14.62
CA ASP A 155 13.29 -1.66 -13.28
C ASP A 155 13.30 -2.93 -12.42
N ILE A 156 12.18 -3.65 -12.35
CA ILE A 156 12.11 -4.94 -11.63
C ILE A 156 13.13 -5.91 -12.22
N GLY A 157 13.21 -6.02 -13.55
CA GLY A 157 14.09 -6.96 -14.21
C GLY A 157 15.57 -6.63 -14.03
N GLU A 158 15.92 -5.35 -13.95
CA GLU A 158 17.28 -4.91 -13.63
C GLU A 158 17.66 -5.31 -12.21
N LYS A 159 16.77 -5.10 -11.23
CA LYS A 159 16.98 -5.55 -9.84
C LYS A 159 17.13 -7.06 -9.75
N VAL A 160 16.32 -7.82 -10.50
CA VAL A 160 16.42 -9.28 -10.54
C VAL A 160 17.75 -9.72 -11.13
N ALA A 161 18.14 -9.14 -12.26
CA ALA A 161 19.40 -9.45 -12.92
C ALA A 161 20.61 -9.14 -12.03
N ASN A 162 20.68 -7.94 -11.46
CA ASN A 162 21.84 -7.49 -10.69
C ASN A 162 22.07 -8.29 -9.39
N ASN A 163 20.97 -8.69 -8.74
CA ASN A 163 21.05 -9.32 -7.42
C ASN A 163 21.10 -10.85 -7.47
N TYR A 164 20.54 -11.47 -8.51
CA TYR A 164 20.28 -12.91 -8.50
C TYR A 164 20.75 -13.68 -9.73
N LEU A 165 21.13 -13.01 -10.83
CA LEU A 165 21.57 -13.66 -12.06
C LEU A 165 23.01 -13.31 -12.40
N ASN A 166 23.69 -14.22 -13.08
CA ASN A 166 25.05 -14.02 -13.60
C ASN A 166 25.04 -13.87 -15.14
N SER A 167 26.21 -13.63 -15.71
CA SER A 167 26.38 -13.43 -17.15
C SER A 167 25.96 -14.64 -17.99
N LEU A 168 26.09 -15.88 -17.47
CA LEU A 168 25.67 -17.10 -18.18
C LEU A 168 24.14 -17.16 -18.31
N ASP A 169 23.42 -16.86 -17.24
CA ASP A 169 21.95 -16.80 -17.22
C ASP A 169 21.43 -15.72 -18.17
N LEU A 170 22.02 -14.52 -18.08
CA LEU A 170 21.63 -13.38 -18.91
C LEU A 170 21.97 -13.58 -20.38
N LYS A 171 23.10 -14.23 -20.69
CA LYS A 171 23.46 -14.61 -22.05
C LYS A 171 22.47 -15.62 -22.63
N LYS A 172 22.16 -16.68 -21.89
CA LYS A 172 21.16 -17.68 -22.29
C LYS A 172 19.80 -17.03 -22.57
N LEU A 173 19.37 -16.10 -21.71
CA LEU A 173 18.13 -15.39 -21.91
C LEU A 173 18.21 -14.47 -23.13
N SER A 174 19.25 -13.65 -23.23
CA SER A 174 19.51 -12.77 -24.38
C SER A 174 19.45 -13.55 -25.69
N ASP A 175 20.13 -14.70 -25.79
CA ASP A 175 20.17 -15.54 -26.99
C ASP A 175 18.79 -16.09 -27.40
N SER A 176 17.86 -16.20 -26.45
CA SER A 176 16.50 -16.67 -26.72
C SER A 176 15.53 -15.60 -27.25
N PHE A 177 15.94 -14.32 -27.26
CA PHE A 177 15.13 -13.20 -27.75
C PHE A 177 15.84 -12.47 -28.90
N THR A 178 15.09 -12.12 -29.94
CA THR A 178 15.60 -11.40 -31.12
C THR A 178 14.89 -10.07 -31.37
N SER A 179 13.90 -9.71 -30.55
CA SER A 179 13.10 -8.49 -30.72
C SER A 179 13.92 -7.24 -30.43
N ASP A 180 13.79 -6.23 -31.30
CA ASP A 180 14.43 -4.92 -31.16
C ASP A 180 13.98 -4.14 -29.90
N LYS A 181 12.89 -4.56 -29.25
CA LYS A 181 12.42 -3.97 -27.98
C LYS A 181 13.11 -4.57 -26.75
N VAL A 182 13.35 -5.88 -26.76
CA VAL A 182 13.81 -6.65 -25.59
C VAL A 182 15.30 -6.97 -25.66
N LYS A 183 15.82 -7.22 -26.87
CA LYS A 183 17.22 -7.57 -27.08
C LYS A 183 18.19 -6.49 -26.56
N PRO A 184 18.03 -5.18 -26.85
CA PRO A 184 18.92 -4.17 -26.28
C PRO A 184 18.86 -4.12 -24.74
N TYR A 185 17.68 -4.28 -24.14
CA TYR A 185 17.51 -4.40 -22.68
C TYR A 185 18.31 -5.57 -22.10
N LEU A 186 18.18 -6.77 -22.67
CA LEU A 186 18.92 -7.96 -22.20
C LEU A 186 20.44 -7.83 -22.42
N LEU A 187 20.86 -7.22 -23.53
CA LEU A 187 22.28 -6.95 -23.77
C LEU A 187 22.84 -5.94 -22.76
N LEU A 188 22.07 -4.93 -22.36
CA LEU A 188 22.50 -3.96 -21.36
C LEU A 188 22.68 -4.63 -19.99
N LEU A 189 21.72 -5.46 -19.56
CA LEU A 189 21.84 -6.24 -18.32
C LEU A 189 23.04 -7.19 -18.36
N LEU A 190 23.25 -7.88 -19.49
CA LEU A 190 24.41 -8.76 -19.69
C LEU A 190 25.74 -8.00 -19.59
N ALA A 191 25.83 -6.83 -20.21
CA ALA A 191 27.02 -5.98 -20.12
C ALA A 191 27.31 -5.54 -18.68
N LYS A 192 26.29 -5.13 -17.92
CA LYS A 192 26.39 -4.79 -16.49
C LYS A 192 26.91 -5.99 -15.67
N SER A 193 26.38 -7.19 -15.92
CA SER A 193 26.86 -8.42 -15.27
C SER A 193 28.32 -8.74 -15.59
N TYR A 194 28.74 -8.59 -16.84
CA TYR A 194 30.14 -8.79 -17.22
C TYR A 194 31.08 -7.83 -16.49
N PHE A 195 30.71 -6.56 -16.32
CA PHE A 195 31.52 -5.64 -15.52
C PHE A 195 31.63 -6.07 -14.06
N LYS A 196 30.52 -6.51 -13.43
CA LYS A 196 30.51 -7.03 -12.04
C LYS A 196 31.42 -8.26 -11.89
N GLU A 197 31.46 -9.10 -12.91
CA GLU A 197 32.31 -10.29 -12.99
C GLU A 197 33.76 -10.00 -13.43
N ARG A 198 34.10 -8.72 -13.64
CA ARG A 198 35.42 -8.24 -14.13
C ARG A 198 35.78 -8.72 -15.53
N GLU A 199 34.79 -9.07 -16.34
CA GLU A 199 34.92 -9.43 -17.76
C GLU A 199 34.72 -8.19 -18.67
N THR A 200 35.53 -7.16 -18.46
CA THR A 200 35.40 -5.85 -19.15
C THR A 200 35.40 -5.96 -20.67
N GLU A 201 36.19 -6.86 -21.26
CA GLU A 201 36.21 -7.05 -22.72
C GLU A 201 34.85 -7.55 -23.24
N ASN A 202 34.24 -8.53 -22.56
CA ASN A 202 32.93 -9.06 -22.92
C ASN A 202 31.83 -8.00 -22.73
N ALA A 203 31.94 -7.18 -21.68
CA ALA A 203 31.05 -6.05 -21.46
C ALA A 203 31.11 -5.06 -22.62
N LEU A 204 32.32 -4.63 -23.02
CA LEU A 204 32.50 -3.66 -24.10
C LEU A 204 32.04 -4.19 -25.46
N VAL A 205 32.29 -5.47 -25.75
CA VAL A 205 31.74 -6.13 -26.95
C VAL A 205 30.21 -6.09 -26.94
N THR A 206 29.61 -6.42 -25.81
CA THR A 206 28.14 -6.43 -25.66
C THR A 206 27.54 -5.03 -25.80
N LEU A 207 28.16 -4.01 -25.20
CA LEU A 207 27.74 -2.60 -25.35
C LEU A 207 27.88 -2.12 -26.80
N SER A 208 28.97 -2.48 -27.47
CA SER A 208 29.19 -2.11 -28.87
C SER A 208 28.09 -2.68 -29.77
N GLN A 209 27.56 -3.87 -29.44
CA GLN A 209 26.44 -4.47 -30.15
C GLN A 209 25.17 -3.63 -30.03
N ILE A 210 24.88 -3.09 -28.84
CA ILE A 210 23.74 -2.17 -28.64
C ILE A 210 23.91 -0.92 -29.50
N LEU A 211 25.08 -0.30 -29.45
CA LEU A 211 25.35 0.96 -30.15
C LEU A 211 25.32 0.82 -31.68
N GLN A 212 25.70 -0.35 -32.21
CA GLN A 212 25.75 -0.60 -33.66
C GLN A 212 24.43 -1.12 -34.21
N ILE A 213 23.78 -2.06 -33.52
CA ILE A 213 22.59 -2.77 -34.02
C ILE A 213 21.30 -2.09 -33.54
N TYR A 214 21.30 -1.52 -32.33
CA TYR A 214 20.14 -0.91 -31.68
C TYR A 214 20.35 0.56 -31.31
N PRO A 215 20.84 1.43 -32.21
CA PRO A 215 21.22 2.81 -31.88
C PRO A 215 20.04 3.67 -31.40
N SER A 216 18.81 3.32 -31.79
CA SER A 216 17.57 4.02 -31.41
C SER A 216 16.84 3.40 -30.22
N SER A 217 17.42 2.40 -29.56
CA SER A 217 16.84 1.78 -28.36
C SER A 217 16.87 2.73 -27.16
N GLU A 218 15.97 2.49 -26.19
CA GLU A 218 15.94 3.24 -24.92
C GLU A 218 17.26 3.05 -24.14
N GLU A 219 17.93 1.90 -24.31
CA GLU A 219 19.19 1.53 -23.66
C GLU A 219 20.44 2.16 -24.28
N SER A 220 20.35 2.66 -25.52
CA SER A 220 21.50 3.13 -26.30
C SER A 220 22.30 4.23 -25.60
N ALA A 221 21.61 5.17 -24.92
CA ALA A 221 22.24 6.27 -24.21
C ALA A 221 23.09 5.79 -23.01
N GLU A 222 22.55 4.85 -22.23
CA GLU A 222 23.27 4.27 -21.10
C GLU A 222 24.40 3.36 -21.57
N ALA A 223 24.15 2.56 -22.61
CA ALA A 223 25.18 1.71 -23.20
C ALA A 223 26.37 2.54 -23.70
N LYS A 224 26.12 3.72 -24.28
CA LYS A 224 27.17 4.64 -24.71
C LYS A 224 27.99 5.16 -23.53
N ASN A 225 27.33 5.57 -22.45
CA ASN A 225 28.01 6.06 -21.25
C ASN A 225 28.94 4.97 -20.67
N LEU A 226 28.43 3.74 -20.52
CA LEU A 226 29.22 2.61 -20.03
C LEU A 226 30.34 2.18 -20.98
N TYR A 227 30.19 2.41 -22.29
CA TYR A 227 31.23 2.11 -23.27
C TYR A 227 32.36 3.15 -23.22
N ASP A 228 31.99 4.43 -23.16
CA ASP A 228 32.95 5.55 -23.10
C ASP A 228 33.69 5.58 -21.75
N ASN A 229 33.02 5.13 -20.68
CA ASN A 229 33.57 5.00 -19.34
C ASN A 229 33.44 3.54 -18.88
N PRO A 230 34.39 2.63 -19.23
CA PRO A 230 34.32 1.18 -19.01
C PRO A 230 34.54 0.76 -17.55
N ILE A 231 34.18 1.65 -16.64
CA ILE A 231 34.14 1.46 -15.21
C ILE A 231 32.66 1.62 -14.88
N LEU A 232 31.99 0.53 -14.45
CA LEU A 232 30.75 0.73 -13.70
C LEU A 232 31.10 1.73 -12.60
N PRO A 233 30.34 2.83 -12.41
CA PRO A 233 30.61 3.78 -11.34
C PRO A 233 30.89 2.98 -10.07
N ILE A 234 32.16 3.05 -9.62
CA ILE A 234 32.79 2.04 -8.77
C ILE A 234 31.83 1.65 -7.65
N GLU A 235 31.43 0.38 -7.67
CA GLU A 235 30.51 -0.31 -6.77
C GLU A 235 31.07 -0.46 -5.34
N GLU A 236 31.52 0.62 -4.71
CA GLU A 236 31.65 0.62 -3.24
C GLU A 236 30.34 1.02 -2.54
N PHE A 237 29.31 1.44 -3.30
CA PHE A 237 28.02 1.86 -2.76
C PHE A 237 26.80 1.09 -3.30
N TYR A 238 26.94 0.19 -4.29
CA TYR A 238 25.78 -0.45 -4.95
C TYR A 238 25.37 -1.82 -4.42
N ASP A 239 26.23 -2.51 -3.65
CA ASP A 239 25.87 -3.78 -3.00
C ASP A 239 25.30 -3.60 -1.57
N LYS A 240 25.34 -2.37 -1.04
CA LYS A 240 24.73 -2.04 0.26
C LYS A 240 23.45 -1.27 0.04
N SER A 241 22.35 -1.83 0.54
CA SER A 241 21.11 -1.09 0.68
C SER A 241 21.27 -0.05 1.78
N TYR A 242 20.97 1.22 1.47
CA TYR A 242 20.99 2.29 2.44
C TYR A 242 19.57 2.70 2.83
N ILE A 243 19.38 2.98 4.11
CA ILE A 243 18.24 3.74 4.61
C ILE A 243 18.71 5.18 4.82
N ALA A 244 18.08 6.13 4.12
CA ALA A 244 18.29 7.53 4.40
C ALA A 244 17.55 7.91 5.68
N VAL A 245 18.20 8.62 6.60
CA VAL A 245 17.64 9.07 7.87
C VAL A 245 17.61 10.59 7.84
N LEU A 246 16.41 11.15 7.69
CA LEU A 246 16.16 12.59 7.60
C LEU A 246 15.53 13.05 8.91
N LEU A 247 16.29 13.75 9.73
CA LEU A 247 15.84 14.21 11.05
C LEU A 247 16.31 15.66 11.29
N PRO A 248 15.59 16.46 12.09
CA PRO A 248 16.04 17.78 12.51
C PRO A 248 17.09 17.63 13.61
N LEU A 249 18.36 17.58 13.21
CA LEU A 249 19.53 17.23 14.04
C LEU A 249 20.39 18.44 14.40
N GLN A 250 19.82 19.63 14.30
CA GLN A 250 20.46 20.88 14.69
C GLN A 250 20.98 20.81 16.13
N LYS A 251 22.08 21.54 16.35
CA LYS A 251 22.67 21.72 17.67
C LYS A 251 22.75 23.20 18.02
N ASP A 252 22.63 23.50 19.29
CA ASP A 252 22.81 24.85 19.82
C ASP A 252 24.30 25.26 19.84
N GLU A 253 24.56 26.49 20.30
CA GLU A 253 25.91 27.05 20.44
C GLU A 253 26.83 26.25 21.38
N ASN A 254 26.24 25.43 22.26
CA ASN A 254 26.94 24.58 23.21
C ASN A 254 27.04 23.12 22.72
N ASN A 255 26.70 22.84 21.46
CA ASN A 255 26.73 21.53 20.81
C ASN A 255 25.73 20.52 21.41
N TYR A 256 24.64 20.98 22.04
CA TYR A 256 23.51 20.15 22.47
C TYR A 256 22.43 20.06 21.37
N PRO A 257 21.78 18.90 21.17
CA PRO A 257 20.67 18.77 20.23
C PRO A 257 19.53 19.72 20.57
N THR A 258 19.02 20.46 19.58
CA THR A 258 17.83 21.32 19.76
C THR A 258 16.55 20.49 19.84
N SER A 259 16.55 19.27 19.29
CA SER A 259 15.48 18.28 19.42
C SER A 259 16.01 17.02 20.10
N VAL A 260 15.71 16.87 21.40
CA VAL A 260 16.05 15.66 22.16
C VAL A 260 15.40 14.42 21.52
N ALA A 261 14.14 14.54 21.08
CA ALA A 261 13.42 13.46 20.42
C ALA A 261 14.10 12.99 19.13
N ALA A 262 14.59 13.91 18.30
CA ALA A 262 15.30 13.55 17.06
C ALA A 262 16.61 12.81 17.35
N ASP A 263 17.36 13.24 18.37
CA ASP A 263 18.61 12.59 18.80
C ASP A 263 18.36 11.18 19.37
N GLU A 264 17.33 11.02 20.20
CA GLU A 264 16.93 9.70 20.74
C GLU A 264 16.46 8.75 19.64
N ILE A 265 15.63 9.23 18.70
CA ILE A 265 15.19 8.45 17.53
C ILE A 265 16.39 8.03 16.69
N LEU A 266 17.34 8.94 16.41
CA LEU A 266 18.55 8.61 15.67
C LEU A 266 19.39 7.54 16.37
N LYS A 267 19.52 7.60 17.70
CA LYS A 267 20.20 6.57 18.50
C LYS A 267 19.49 5.22 18.39
N GLY A 268 18.16 5.20 18.50
CA GLY A 268 17.35 4.00 18.31
C GLY A 268 17.53 3.38 16.91
N ILE A 269 17.53 4.20 15.87
CA ILE A 269 17.78 3.76 14.48
C ILE A 269 19.17 3.14 14.34
N LYS A 270 20.20 3.81 14.88
CA LYS A 270 21.58 3.28 14.86
C LYS A 270 21.70 1.96 15.60
N PHE A 271 21.03 1.85 16.74
CA PHE A 271 20.99 0.62 17.53
C PHE A 271 20.34 -0.52 16.74
N ALA A 272 19.15 -0.29 16.16
CA ALA A 272 18.44 -1.28 15.35
C ALA A 272 19.24 -1.72 14.12
N VAL A 273 19.95 -0.80 13.47
CA VAL A 273 20.83 -1.13 12.33
C VAL A 273 22.05 -1.92 12.78
N ALA A 274 22.63 -1.60 13.94
CA ALA A 274 23.75 -2.35 14.49
C ALA A 274 23.34 -3.78 14.84
N GLU A 275 22.21 -3.95 15.52
CA GLU A 275 21.60 -5.25 15.85
C GLU A 275 21.28 -6.03 14.58
N PHE A 276 20.65 -5.39 13.58
CA PHE A 276 20.39 -6.03 12.29
C PHE A 276 21.67 -6.52 11.63
N ASN A 277 22.75 -5.75 11.68
CA ASN A 277 24.02 -6.05 11.00
C ASN A 277 24.97 -6.99 11.77
N GLU A 278 24.65 -7.38 13.02
CA GLU A 278 25.58 -8.06 13.92
C GLU A 278 26.07 -9.40 13.35
N ASP A 279 25.14 -10.26 12.90
CA ASP A 279 25.40 -11.61 12.40
C ASP A 279 25.02 -11.81 10.92
N ARG A 280 25.00 -10.72 10.15
CA ARG A 280 24.57 -10.73 8.74
C ARG A 280 25.71 -10.44 7.78
N ASP A 281 25.74 -11.18 6.69
CA ASP A 281 26.63 -10.91 5.55
C ASP A 281 26.06 -9.80 4.64
N ASP A 282 24.73 -9.67 4.56
CA ASP A 282 23.98 -8.68 3.78
C ASP A 282 23.70 -7.40 4.58
N LYS A 283 24.77 -6.73 5.02
CA LYS A 283 24.65 -5.54 5.89
C LYS A 283 24.02 -4.36 5.17
N ILE A 284 23.16 -3.63 5.89
CA ILE A 284 22.59 -2.36 5.44
C ILE A 284 23.36 -1.16 5.99
N GLY A 285 23.41 -0.08 5.21
CA GLY A 285 23.95 1.20 5.63
C GLY A 285 22.86 2.19 6.03
N ILE A 286 23.26 3.27 6.71
CA ILE A 286 22.42 4.45 6.89
C ILE A 286 23.11 5.71 6.39
N ILE A 287 22.35 6.59 5.74
CA ILE A 287 22.79 7.93 5.33
C ILE A 287 22.05 8.94 6.20
N ILE A 288 22.74 9.61 7.10
CA ILE A 288 22.12 10.56 8.03
C ILE A 288 22.20 11.97 7.44
N ARG A 289 21.07 12.65 7.34
CA ARG A 289 20.99 14.04 6.91
C ARG A 289 20.20 14.87 7.91
N ASP A 290 20.75 16.04 8.23
CA ASP A 290 20.09 17.04 9.07
C ASP A 290 19.18 17.88 8.19
N THR A 291 17.87 17.73 8.38
CA THR A 291 16.86 18.51 7.65
C THR A 291 16.78 19.95 8.11
N LYS A 292 17.33 20.25 9.29
CA LYS A 292 17.26 21.58 9.92
C LYS A 292 15.84 22.14 10.07
N ASN A 293 14.82 21.28 9.94
CA ASN A 293 13.42 21.69 9.80
C ASN A 293 13.25 22.83 8.76
N ASN A 294 14.00 22.72 7.65
CA ASN A 294 14.14 23.76 6.63
C ASN A 294 13.89 23.17 5.23
N GLU A 295 13.04 23.83 4.45
CA GLU A 295 12.60 23.35 3.13
C GLU A 295 13.72 23.36 2.07
N ASP A 296 14.63 24.33 2.12
CA ASP A 296 15.76 24.42 1.19
C ASP A 296 16.73 23.26 1.42
N GLU A 297 17.04 22.95 2.68
CA GLU A 297 17.89 21.82 3.07
C GLU A 297 17.26 20.48 2.67
N ILE A 298 15.94 20.32 2.85
CA ILE A 298 15.20 19.14 2.38
C ILE A 298 15.30 19.01 0.84
N SER A 299 15.27 20.13 0.12
CA SER A 299 15.41 20.14 -1.34
C SER A 299 16.82 19.77 -1.81
N GLU A 300 17.85 20.22 -1.10
CA GLU A 300 19.24 19.79 -1.35
C GLU A 300 19.42 18.29 -1.11
N ILE A 301 18.90 17.77 0.01
CA ILE A 301 18.93 16.35 0.34
C ILE A 301 18.20 15.53 -0.75
N ARG A 302 17.08 16.02 -1.26
CA ARG A 302 16.35 15.37 -2.36
C ARG A 302 17.15 15.32 -3.66
N ASN A 303 17.88 16.39 -4.00
CA ASN A 303 18.75 16.38 -5.17
C ASN A 303 19.91 15.40 -5.03
N GLU A 304 20.41 15.21 -3.80
CA GLU A 304 21.44 14.23 -3.49
C GLU A 304 20.94 12.78 -3.57
N LEU A 305 19.78 12.49 -2.98
CA LEU A 305 19.32 11.13 -2.73
C LEU A 305 18.27 10.61 -3.72
N GLY A 306 17.49 11.49 -4.34
CA GLY A 306 16.26 11.12 -5.07
C GLY A 306 16.48 10.21 -6.27
N ASN A 307 17.67 10.23 -6.88
CA ASN A 307 18.05 9.37 -8.00
C ASN A 307 19.11 8.32 -7.61
N ASN A 308 19.44 8.20 -6.32
CA ASN A 308 20.43 7.25 -5.85
C ASN A 308 19.76 5.88 -5.63
N SER A 309 19.96 4.95 -6.56
CA SER A 309 19.33 3.62 -6.52
C SER A 309 19.81 2.74 -5.35
N SER A 310 20.89 3.10 -4.64
CA SER A 310 21.32 2.41 -3.42
C SER A 310 20.48 2.79 -2.20
N VAL A 311 19.81 3.95 -2.21
CA VAL A 311 18.87 4.34 -1.15
C VAL A 311 17.55 3.63 -1.40
N LYS A 312 17.08 2.87 -0.41
CA LYS A 312 15.88 2.04 -0.54
C LYS A 312 14.66 2.62 0.15
N ALA A 313 14.88 3.49 1.13
CA ALA A 313 13.83 4.13 1.90
C ALA A 313 14.37 5.37 2.62
N ILE A 314 13.45 6.25 3.01
CA ILE A 314 13.70 7.38 3.89
C ILE A 314 12.99 7.11 5.22
N LEU A 315 13.71 7.30 6.32
CA LEU A 315 13.20 7.22 7.68
C LEU A 315 13.24 8.62 8.31
N GLY A 316 12.08 9.10 8.73
CA GLY A 316 11.83 10.49 9.08
C GLY A 316 11.20 11.29 7.91
N PRO A 317 10.91 12.58 8.09
CA PRO A 317 11.07 13.36 9.33
C PRO A 317 10.06 13.00 10.43
N ILE A 318 10.16 13.67 11.58
CA ILE A 318 9.41 13.33 12.81
C ILE A 318 8.25 14.27 13.12
N PHE A 319 8.25 15.48 12.53
CA PHE A 319 7.21 16.49 12.74
C PHE A 319 6.27 16.53 11.53
N SER A 320 4.94 16.56 11.76
CA SER A 320 3.95 16.47 10.68
C SER A 320 4.10 17.55 9.60
N ASN A 321 4.43 18.78 9.97
CA ASN A 321 4.65 19.89 9.04
C ASN A 321 5.87 19.63 8.14
N GLU A 322 6.95 19.12 8.72
CA GLU A 322 8.19 18.80 8.02
C GLU A 322 7.99 17.60 7.10
N VAL A 323 7.29 16.57 7.56
CA VAL A 323 6.89 15.41 6.77
C VAL A 323 6.12 15.83 5.52
N ARG A 324 5.16 16.75 5.65
CA ARG A 324 4.40 17.26 4.51
C ARG A 324 5.28 17.92 3.46
N VAL A 325 6.25 18.72 3.89
CA VAL A 325 7.25 19.32 3.00
C VAL A 325 8.07 18.23 2.32
N THR A 326 8.62 17.27 3.09
CA THR A 326 9.42 16.17 2.52
C THR A 326 8.64 15.33 1.51
N ILE A 327 7.39 14.95 1.79
CA ILE A 327 6.55 14.19 0.85
C ILE A 327 6.42 14.96 -0.48
N ASN A 328 6.12 16.26 -0.41
CA ASN A 328 5.97 17.09 -1.61
C ASN A 328 7.29 17.23 -2.37
N THR A 329 8.42 17.41 -1.68
CA THR A 329 9.74 17.57 -2.30
C THR A 329 10.23 16.28 -2.96
N PHE A 330 9.96 15.12 -2.35
CA PHE A 330 10.32 13.80 -2.88
C PHE A 330 9.28 13.20 -3.84
N ASN A 331 8.22 13.94 -4.15
CA ASN A 331 7.23 13.51 -5.12
C ASN A 331 7.89 13.24 -6.49
N GLY A 332 7.54 12.09 -7.10
CA GLY A 332 8.14 11.60 -8.33
C GLY A 332 9.43 10.77 -8.15
N THR A 333 9.89 10.56 -6.91
CA THR A 333 10.90 9.52 -6.60
C THR A 333 10.21 8.22 -6.23
N SER A 334 10.91 7.08 -6.36
CA SER A 334 10.42 5.76 -5.92
C SER A 334 10.84 5.42 -4.48
N LEU A 335 11.21 6.43 -3.69
CA LEU A 335 11.70 6.26 -2.33
C LEU A 335 10.52 6.28 -1.35
N PRO A 336 10.18 5.14 -0.70
CA PRO A 336 9.19 5.16 0.34
C PRO A 336 9.68 5.97 1.54
N ILE A 337 8.82 6.80 2.10
CA ILE A 337 9.09 7.64 3.27
C ILE A 337 8.33 7.08 4.46
N ILE A 338 9.04 6.76 5.53
CA ILE A 338 8.47 6.24 6.78
C ILE A 338 8.69 7.29 7.87
N SER A 339 7.64 7.99 8.31
CA SER A 339 7.74 8.86 9.48
C SER A 339 7.49 8.06 10.77
N PRO A 340 8.41 8.11 11.76
CA PRO A 340 8.27 7.30 12.96
C PRO A 340 7.27 7.89 13.97
N THR A 341 6.98 9.19 13.92
CA THR A 341 6.20 9.87 14.96
C THR A 341 5.10 10.80 14.45
N ALA A 342 5.09 11.20 13.18
CA ALA A 342 4.06 12.10 12.67
C ALA A 342 2.65 11.51 12.83
N THR A 343 1.69 12.35 13.22
CA THR A 343 0.33 11.92 13.63
C THR A 343 -0.80 12.53 12.80
N ASP A 344 -0.50 13.47 11.90
CA ASP A 344 -1.55 14.15 11.12
C ASP A 344 -2.22 13.14 10.18
N ASN A 345 -3.56 13.10 10.22
CA ASN A 345 -4.35 12.07 9.55
C ASN A 345 -4.36 12.20 8.01
N ASP A 346 -4.07 13.39 7.48
CA ASP A 346 -4.13 13.65 6.05
C ASP A 346 -2.82 13.30 5.33
N LEU A 347 -1.73 13.05 6.07
CA LEU A 347 -0.41 12.77 5.48
C LEU A 347 -0.40 11.52 4.60
N THR A 348 -1.06 10.44 5.01
CA THR A 348 -1.18 9.20 4.21
C THR A 348 -2.04 9.37 2.96
N SER A 349 -2.81 10.45 2.87
CA SER A 349 -3.58 10.78 1.66
C SER A 349 -2.78 11.62 0.66
N VAL A 350 -1.59 12.11 1.04
CA VAL A 350 -0.76 12.99 0.19
C VAL A 350 0.08 12.17 -0.80
N SER A 351 0.55 10.98 -0.42
CA SER A 351 1.37 10.11 -1.26
C SER A 351 1.15 8.64 -0.95
N GLU A 352 1.14 7.80 -1.99
CA GLU A 352 1.06 6.33 -1.87
C GLU A 352 2.39 5.73 -1.35
N ASP A 353 3.51 6.44 -1.51
CA ASP A 353 4.83 6.04 -1.05
C ASP A 353 5.15 6.52 0.37
N PHE A 354 4.16 7.07 1.09
CA PHE A 354 4.33 7.53 2.47
C PHE A 354 3.65 6.62 3.48
N PHE A 355 4.37 6.30 4.55
CA PHE A 355 3.92 5.44 5.64
C PHE A 355 4.16 6.10 7.00
N GLN A 356 3.21 5.94 7.91
CA GLN A 356 3.36 6.31 9.32
C GLN A 356 3.67 5.04 10.12
N ALA A 357 4.80 5.00 10.82
CA ALA A 357 5.06 3.95 11.82
C ALA A 357 4.25 4.20 13.11
N ASN A 358 3.68 5.40 13.24
CA ASN A 358 2.83 5.79 14.33
C ASN A 358 1.34 5.71 13.95
N PRO A 359 0.49 4.91 14.62
CA PRO A 359 -0.93 4.85 14.30
C PRO A 359 -1.60 6.22 14.42
N PRO A 360 -2.42 6.63 13.43
CA PRO A 360 -3.15 7.89 13.47
C PRO A 360 -4.01 8.03 14.72
N LEU A 361 -4.17 9.26 15.21
CA LEU A 361 -4.91 9.55 16.45
C LEU A 361 -6.36 9.03 16.40
N VAL A 362 -6.98 9.10 15.21
CA VAL A 362 -8.32 8.57 14.97
C VAL A 362 -8.37 7.06 15.21
N VAL A 363 -7.39 6.32 14.68
CA VAL A 363 -7.31 4.86 14.86
C VAL A 363 -7.18 4.52 16.34
N ARG A 364 -6.39 5.28 17.11
CA ARG A 364 -6.24 5.06 18.55
C ARG A 364 -7.57 5.19 19.30
N GLY A 365 -8.37 6.22 18.99
CA GLY A 365 -9.69 6.40 19.57
C GLY A 365 -10.64 5.23 19.25
N LYS A 366 -10.65 4.80 17.98
CA LYS A 366 -11.47 3.67 17.51
C LYS A 366 -11.09 2.35 18.18
N VAL A 367 -9.79 2.05 18.24
CA VAL A 367 -9.30 0.81 18.88
C VAL A 367 -9.64 0.78 20.37
N MET A 368 -9.54 1.93 21.06
CA MET A 368 -9.95 1.99 22.46
C MET A 368 -11.47 1.77 22.63
N ALA A 369 -12.30 2.34 21.75
CA ALA A 369 -13.74 2.08 21.76
C ALA A 369 -14.07 0.60 21.55
N GLN A 370 -13.42 -0.04 20.57
CA GLN A 370 -13.57 -1.47 20.30
C GLN A 370 -13.12 -2.32 21.50
N TYR A 371 -11.99 -2.00 22.13
CA TYR A 371 -11.51 -2.67 23.34
C TYR A 371 -12.54 -2.57 24.47
N VAL A 372 -13.00 -1.36 24.78
CA VAL A 372 -13.98 -1.13 25.85
C VAL A 372 -15.30 -1.88 25.58
N PHE A 373 -15.75 -1.93 24.32
CA PHE A 373 -17.02 -2.55 23.97
C PHE A 373 -16.97 -4.08 23.91
N PHE A 374 -15.93 -4.65 23.27
CA PHE A 374 -15.83 -6.08 23.00
C PHE A 374 -15.09 -6.87 24.08
N VAL A 375 -14.07 -6.26 24.70
CA VAL A 375 -13.23 -6.94 25.70
C VAL A 375 -13.74 -6.65 27.10
N GLU A 376 -13.91 -5.37 27.43
CA GLU A 376 -14.37 -4.95 28.77
C GLU A 376 -15.90 -5.03 28.92
N ASN A 377 -16.61 -5.30 27.82
CA ASN A 377 -18.06 -5.47 27.74
C ASN A 377 -18.84 -4.28 28.33
N LYS A 378 -18.28 -3.07 28.23
CA LYS A 378 -18.95 -1.84 28.68
C LYS A 378 -19.84 -1.31 27.57
N LYS A 379 -21.03 -0.84 27.95
CA LYS A 379 -22.06 -0.29 27.06
C LYS A 379 -22.41 1.16 27.39
N ASN A 380 -22.26 1.58 28.65
CA ASN A 380 -22.57 2.95 29.09
C ASN A 380 -21.28 3.62 29.61
N MET A 381 -20.80 4.62 28.89
CA MET A 381 -19.51 5.28 29.17
C MET A 381 -19.68 6.79 29.34
N ALA A 382 -18.86 7.38 30.20
CA ALA A 382 -18.62 8.83 30.21
C ALA A 382 -17.35 9.15 29.41
N VAL A 383 -17.24 10.37 28.90
CA VAL A 383 -16.02 10.88 28.27
C VAL A 383 -15.63 12.21 28.92
N LEU A 384 -14.38 12.31 29.37
CA LEU A 384 -13.78 13.57 29.84
C LEU A 384 -12.54 13.87 29.00
N PHE A 385 -12.51 14.98 28.28
CA PHE A 385 -11.42 15.29 27.35
C PHE A 385 -10.89 16.71 27.51
N SER A 386 -9.63 16.93 27.16
CA SER A 386 -9.05 18.28 27.13
C SER A 386 -9.51 19.03 25.89
N THR A 387 -9.78 20.33 25.99
CA THR A 387 -10.04 21.20 24.83
C THR A 387 -8.78 21.51 24.03
N ASP A 388 -7.61 21.26 24.63
CA ASP A 388 -6.30 21.53 24.04
C ASP A 388 -5.68 20.27 23.43
N GLY A 389 -4.74 20.47 22.50
CA GLY A 389 -3.92 19.40 21.93
C GLY A 389 -4.71 18.40 21.08
N TYR A 390 -4.28 17.14 21.12
CA TYR A 390 -4.88 16.06 20.33
C TYR A 390 -6.07 15.37 21.03
N SER A 391 -6.33 15.67 22.31
CA SER A 391 -7.39 15.03 23.09
C SER A 391 -8.78 15.12 22.46
N PRO A 392 -9.23 16.27 21.89
CA PRO A 392 -10.54 16.37 21.25
C PRO A 392 -10.74 15.39 20.09
N LEU A 393 -9.70 15.21 19.28
CA LEU A 393 -9.76 14.34 18.10
C LEU A 393 -9.87 12.87 18.50
N ILE A 394 -9.08 12.44 19.49
CA ILE A 394 -9.15 11.07 20.00
C ILE A 394 -10.51 10.83 20.66
N ALA A 395 -11.00 11.76 21.47
CA ALA A 395 -12.30 11.68 22.13
C ALA A 395 -13.45 11.54 21.11
N ALA A 396 -13.49 12.40 20.10
CA ALA A 396 -14.49 12.33 19.04
C ALA A 396 -14.48 10.98 18.31
N SER A 397 -13.27 10.48 17.98
CA SER A 397 -13.11 9.19 17.30
C SER A 397 -13.54 7.99 18.16
N PHE A 398 -13.32 8.07 19.48
CA PHE A 398 -13.82 7.08 20.43
C PHE A 398 -15.34 7.11 20.51
N ILE A 399 -15.95 8.29 20.66
CA ILE A 399 -17.41 8.47 20.78
C ILE A 399 -18.11 7.89 19.54
N GLU A 400 -17.70 8.31 18.35
CA GLU A 400 -18.31 7.88 17.08
C GLU A 400 -18.26 6.35 16.92
N GLU A 401 -17.10 5.73 17.16
CA GLU A 401 -16.94 4.29 17.02
C GLU A 401 -17.69 3.54 18.12
N PHE A 402 -17.65 4.01 19.37
CA PHE A 402 -18.32 3.34 20.49
C PHE A 402 -19.84 3.30 20.31
N GLU A 403 -20.43 4.41 19.86
CA GLU A 403 -21.87 4.48 19.53
C GLU A 403 -22.22 3.62 18.32
N LYS A 404 -21.37 3.61 17.29
CA LYS A 404 -21.54 2.74 16.11
C LYS A 404 -21.53 1.25 16.47
N LEU A 405 -20.76 0.84 17.47
CA LEU A 405 -20.75 -0.53 17.98
C LEU A 405 -22.02 -0.89 18.79
N GLY A 406 -22.85 0.10 19.13
CA GLY A 406 -24.04 -0.05 19.96
C GLY A 406 -23.84 0.29 21.44
N GLY A 407 -22.72 0.94 21.78
CA GLY A 407 -22.53 1.58 23.08
C GLY A 407 -23.26 2.92 23.17
N THR A 408 -23.26 3.53 24.34
CA THR A 408 -23.89 4.83 24.61
C THR A 408 -22.95 5.70 25.42
N ILE A 409 -22.72 6.92 24.94
CA ILE A 409 -22.03 7.96 25.70
C ILE A 409 -23.06 8.74 26.50
N ILE A 410 -23.10 8.48 27.81
CA ILE A 410 -24.11 9.01 28.72
C ILE A 410 -23.87 10.50 29.01
N VAL A 411 -22.60 10.88 29.12
CA VAL A 411 -22.17 12.25 29.39
C VAL A 411 -20.80 12.48 28.79
N GLN A 412 -20.62 13.66 28.17
CA GLN A 412 -19.36 14.13 27.64
C GLN A 412 -19.05 15.49 28.28
N GLU A 413 -17.87 15.59 28.86
CA GLU A 413 -17.38 16.81 29.51
C GLU A 413 -16.00 17.17 29.01
N SER A 414 -15.67 18.46 29.08
CA SER A 414 -14.38 18.98 28.68
C SER A 414 -13.69 19.74 29.79
N TYR A 415 -12.35 19.74 29.78
CA TYR A 415 -11.53 20.56 30.66
C TYR A 415 -10.40 21.23 29.87
N LYS A 416 -9.72 22.21 30.48
CA LYS A 416 -8.52 22.84 29.90
C LYS A 416 -7.27 22.16 30.44
N SER A 417 -6.32 21.80 29.60
CA SER A 417 -5.07 21.16 30.05
C SER A 417 -4.24 22.12 30.90
N ASN A 418 -3.46 21.58 31.85
CA ASN A 418 -2.71 22.33 32.86
C ASN A 418 -3.58 23.22 33.77
N SER A 419 -4.85 22.86 33.96
CA SER A 419 -5.80 23.56 34.84
C SER A 419 -6.25 22.70 36.00
N PHE A 420 -6.52 23.34 37.15
CA PHE A 420 -7.16 22.71 38.31
C PHE A 420 -8.70 22.85 38.29
N ALA A 421 -9.28 23.47 37.27
CA ALA A 421 -10.72 23.69 37.15
C ALA A 421 -11.47 22.41 36.68
N LEU A 422 -11.40 21.35 37.49
CA LEU A 422 -11.97 20.02 37.19
C LEU A 422 -13.25 19.71 37.98
N SER A 423 -13.50 20.46 39.06
CA SER A 423 -14.64 20.22 39.96
C SER A 423 -15.99 20.29 39.24
N GLU A 424 -16.18 21.26 38.35
CA GLU A 424 -17.45 21.43 37.64
C GLU A 424 -17.72 20.32 36.60
N PRO A 425 -16.78 19.98 35.68
CA PRO A 425 -16.91 18.80 34.82
C PRO A 425 -17.19 17.50 35.59
N ILE A 426 -16.45 17.22 36.67
CA ILE A 426 -16.62 15.99 37.45
C ILE A 426 -17.97 15.98 38.18
N SER A 427 -18.41 17.11 38.72
CA SER A 427 -19.73 17.23 39.37
C SER A 427 -20.87 16.92 38.40
N ARG A 428 -20.77 17.34 37.12
CA ARG A 428 -21.77 17.01 36.10
C ARG A 428 -21.81 15.52 35.77
N ILE A 429 -20.65 14.86 35.69
CA ILE A 429 -20.57 13.41 35.49
C ILE A 429 -21.25 12.66 36.65
N ILE A 430 -20.95 13.05 37.88
CA ILE A 430 -21.57 12.47 39.09
C ILE A 430 -23.09 12.71 39.10
N ALA A 431 -23.53 13.93 38.76
CA ALA A 431 -24.94 14.26 38.72
C ALA A 431 -25.71 13.36 37.75
N VAL A 432 -25.14 13.04 36.59
CA VAL A 432 -25.78 12.10 35.65
C VAL A 432 -25.74 10.68 36.19
N ASP A 433 -24.61 10.21 36.72
CA ASP A 433 -24.49 8.84 37.26
C ASP A 433 -25.47 8.55 38.39
N THR A 434 -25.66 9.51 39.30
CA THR A 434 -26.58 9.38 40.44
C THR A 434 -28.06 9.33 40.07
N LEU A 435 -28.42 9.81 38.87
CA LEU A 435 -29.81 9.79 38.37
C LEU A 435 -30.15 8.49 37.63
N LEU A 436 -29.17 7.64 37.34
CA LEU A 436 -29.36 6.42 36.56
C LEU A 436 -29.62 5.21 37.46
N ALA A 437 -30.56 4.36 37.03
CA ALA A 437 -30.80 3.06 37.66
C ALA A 437 -30.13 1.96 36.83
N ALA A 438 -29.75 0.84 37.46
CA ALA A 438 -29.24 -0.31 36.72
C ALA A 438 -30.28 -0.81 35.68
N PRO A 439 -29.89 -1.14 34.43
CA PRO A 439 -28.52 -1.31 33.93
C PRO A 439 -27.87 -0.05 33.32
N ASP A 440 -28.52 1.11 33.40
CA ASP A 440 -28.14 2.33 32.66
C ASP A 440 -27.02 3.15 33.33
N THR A 441 -26.54 2.74 34.51
CA THR A 441 -25.44 3.40 35.25
C THR A 441 -24.14 3.44 34.44
N LEU A 442 -23.28 4.42 34.72
CA LEU A 442 -21.95 4.47 34.10
C LEU A 442 -21.14 3.23 34.46
N GLN A 443 -20.49 2.65 33.45
CA GLN A 443 -19.67 1.44 33.62
C GLN A 443 -18.18 1.72 33.48
N GLY A 444 -17.82 2.96 33.10
CA GLY A 444 -16.46 3.46 32.98
C GLY A 444 -16.43 4.88 32.44
N ILE A 445 -15.23 5.47 32.46
CA ILE A 445 -14.95 6.79 31.90
C ILE A 445 -13.74 6.70 30.97
N TYR A 446 -13.86 7.24 29.75
CA TYR A 446 -12.74 7.42 28.85
C TYR A 446 -12.15 8.82 29.00
N ILE A 447 -10.84 8.88 29.27
CA ILE A 447 -10.11 10.13 29.50
C ILE A 447 -8.85 10.15 28.63
N PRO A 448 -8.93 10.62 27.36
CA PRO A 448 -7.74 10.87 26.57
C PRO A 448 -7.07 12.14 27.07
N LEU A 449 -5.89 12.03 27.70
CA LEU A 449 -5.15 13.22 28.13
C LEU A 449 -4.52 13.93 26.93
N ALA A 450 -4.38 15.25 27.03
CA ALA A 450 -3.53 16.03 26.13
C ALA A 450 -2.09 16.12 26.65
N ASP A 451 -1.90 16.03 27.97
CA ASP A 451 -0.61 16.03 28.64
C ASP A 451 -0.67 15.11 29.87
N LYS A 452 0.42 14.38 30.12
CA LYS A 452 0.58 13.48 31.27
C LYS A 452 0.43 14.19 32.62
N VAL A 453 0.72 15.49 32.69
CA VAL A 453 0.63 16.28 33.93
C VAL A 453 -0.81 16.42 34.44
N ASP A 454 -1.80 16.31 33.56
CA ASP A 454 -3.22 16.41 33.92
C ASP A 454 -3.69 15.20 34.76
N ALA A 455 -3.03 14.05 34.64
CA ALA A 455 -3.43 12.79 35.28
C ALA A 455 -3.60 12.95 36.80
N THR A 456 -2.64 13.61 37.47
CA THR A 456 -2.65 13.78 38.93
C THR A 456 -3.79 14.67 39.39
N ALA A 457 -4.05 15.78 38.67
CA ALA A 457 -5.12 16.70 39.01
C ALA A 457 -6.50 16.02 38.85
N ILE A 458 -6.68 15.25 37.77
CA ILE A 458 -7.90 14.48 37.51
C ILE A 458 -8.13 13.43 38.60
N LEU A 459 -7.13 12.61 38.90
CA LEU A 459 -7.24 11.58 39.94
C LEU A 459 -7.52 12.19 41.32
N SER A 460 -6.87 13.31 41.65
CA SER A 460 -7.10 14.03 42.91
C SER A 460 -8.55 14.53 42.99
N GLN A 461 -9.07 15.13 41.92
CA GLN A 461 -10.45 15.65 41.92
C GLN A 461 -11.47 14.51 41.97
N MET A 462 -11.29 13.44 41.19
CA MET A 462 -12.16 12.25 41.24
C MET A 462 -12.19 11.64 42.65
N GLY A 463 -11.04 11.59 43.33
CA GLY A 463 -10.94 11.11 44.70
C GLY A 463 -11.66 12.02 45.72
N GLN A 464 -11.54 13.34 45.58
CA GLN A 464 -12.24 14.31 46.43
C GLN A 464 -13.76 14.22 46.28
N ASP A 465 -14.24 14.07 45.05
CA ASP A 465 -15.68 14.02 44.74
C ASP A 465 -16.26 12.60 44.82
N SER A 466 -15.47 11.61 45.26
CA SER A 466 -15.88 10.21 45.41
C SER A 466 -16.40 9.55 44.12
N LEU A 467 -15.85 9.93 42.96
CA LEU A 467 -16.15 9.32 41.67
C LEU A 467 -15.27 8.09 41.43
N TYR A 468 -15.82 6.90 41.64
CA TYR A 468 -15.11 5.62 41.49
C TYR A 468 -15.54 4.85 40.24
N LEU A 469 -15.05 5.27 39.07
CA LEU A 469 -15.27 4.58 37.80
C LEU A 469 -13.97 3.96 37.26
N PRO A 470 -14.04 2.82 36.54
CA PRO A 470 -12.92 2.34 35.74
C PRO A 470 -12.48 3.42 34.73
N ILE A 471 -11.21 3.79 34.77
CA ILE A 471 -10.62 4.78 33.86
C ILE A 471 -9.98 4.06 32.68
N PHE A 472 -10.41 4.44 31.49
CA PHE A 472 -9.75 4.09 30.23
C PHE A 472 -9.04 5.32 29.70
N GLY A 473 -7.82 5.17 29.22
CA GLY A 473 -6.97 6.29 28.87
C GLY A 473 -6.02 5.98 27.72
N ASN A 474 -5.37 7.02 27.20
CA ASN A 474 -4.32 6.91 26.20
C ASN A 474 -2.93 6.76 26.87
N GLN A 475 -1.87 6.68 26.04
CA GLN A 475 -0.48 6.44 26.47
C GLN A 475 0.03 7.41 27.56
N ASP A 476 -0.50 8.63 27.64
CA ASP A 476 0.00 9.64 28.58
C ASP A 476 -0.28 9.28 30.04
N TRP A 477 -1.32 8.49 30.28
CA TRP A 477 -1.56 7.89 31.60
C TRP A 477 -0.43 6.98 32.06
N PHE A 478 0.21 6.29 31.12
CA PHE A 478 1.38 5.45 31.42
C PHE A 478 2.59 6.33 31.74
N SER A 479 2.83 7.36 30.95
CA SER A 479 3.93 8.31 31.14
C SER A 479 3.78 9.19 32.39
N ALA A 480 2.56 9.36 32.90
CA ALA A 480 2.29 10.04 34.16
C ALA A 480 2.72 9.22 35.38
N ARG A 481 2.82 7.89 35.25
CA ARG A 481 3.38 7.03 36.29
C ARG A 481 4.89 7.22 36.30
N GLY A 482 5.40 8.01 37.24
CA GLY A 482 6.82 7.98 37.57
C GLY A 482 7.17 6.59 38.07
N PHE A 483 7.86 5.80 37.24
CA PHE A 483 8.57 4.59 37.65
C PHE A 483 10.07 4.79 37.44
#